data_AF-A0A2N1FCL2-F1
#
_entry.id   AF-A0A2N1FCL2-F1
#
_cell.length_a   1.000
_cell.length_b   1.000
_cell.length_c   1.000
_cell.angle_alpha   90.00
_cell.angle_beta   90.00
_cell.angle_gamma   90.00
#
_symmetry.space_group_name_H-M   'P 1'
#
loop_
_entity.id
_entity.type
_entity.pdbx_description
1 polymer ?
#
loop_
_entity_poly.entity_id
_entity_poly.type
_entity_poly.pdbx_seq_one_letter_code
_entity_poly.pdbx_strand_id
1 'polypeptide(L)'
;METEGMSWAVYWEYEGIPNLSYNLTCAFVYVIHYRTCLIVGDKDKIESYGPKCFNKLMFKLAKIHFPDWIGFDCERCSYNPELANRILRIQKVAKWQLNKMFDDEI
;
A
#
# COMPACT_ATOMS: atom_id res chain seq x y z
N MET A 1 9.03 -7.76 -0.19
CA MET A 1 8.17 -6.57 -0.28
C MET A 1 7.55 -6.64 -1.64
N GLU A 2 6.24 -6.77 -1.68
CA GLU A 2 5.46 -6.92 -2.89
C GLU A 2 4.63 -5.64 -3.09
N THR A 3 4.28 -5.38 -4.35
CA THR A 3 3.30 -4.34 -4.70
C THR A 3 1.96 -5.01 -4.94
N GLU A 4 0.91 -4.51 -4.29
CA GLU A 4 -0.46 -4.79 -4.71
C GLU A 4 -0.69 -4.07 -6.04
N GLY A 5 -1.08 -4.83 -7.06
CA GLY A 5 -1.02 -4.42 -8.46
C GLY A 5 -1.86 -3.19 -8.79
N MET A 6 -3.04 -3.01 -8.18
CA MET A 6 -3.95 -1.92 -8.55
C MET A 6 -3.85 -0.67 -7.66
N SER A 7 -3.39 -0.81 -6.42
CA SER A 7 -3.26 0.30 -5.48
C SER A 7 -1.86 0.88 -5.41
N TRP A 8 -0.87 0.25 -6.03
CA TRP A 8 0.55 0.60 -5.87
C TRP A 8 1.02 0.50 -4.41
N ALA A 9 0.23 -0.10 -3.53
CA ALA A 9 0.55 -0.21 -2.12
C ALA A 9 1.58 -1.31 -1.88
N VAL A 10 2.46 -1.13 -0.88
CA VAL A 10 3.48 -2.13 -0.55
C VAL A 10 3.20 -2.82 0.76
N TYR A 11 3.39 -4.13 0.75
CA TYR A 11 3.35 -4.98 1.93
C TYR A 11 4.49 -5.99 1.94
N TRP A 12 4.71 -6.60 3.10
CA TRP A 12 5.66 -7.69 3.25
C TRP A 12 4.89 -9.00 3.41
N GLU A 13 5.33 -10.07 2.72
CA GLU A 13 4.64 -11.37 2.71
C GLU A 13 4.39 -11.91 4.12
N TYR A 14 5.36 -11.76 5.01
CA TYR A 14 5.27 -12.21 6.40
C TYR A 14 4.31 -11.37 7.27
N GLU A 15 3.72 -10.29 6.75
CA GLU A 15 2.72 -9.52 7.48
C GLU A 15 1.39 -10.26 7.60
N GLY A 16 1.16 -11.29 6.77
CA GLY A 16 -0.03 -12.13 6.84
C GLY A 16 -1.30 -11.29 6.80
N ILE A 17 -1.61 -10.70 5.63
CA ILE A 17 -2.84 -9.92 5.44
C ILE A 17 -4.03 -10.77 5.92
N PRO A 18 -4.89 -10.27 6.82
CA PRO A 18 -5.97 -11.06 7.41
C PRO A 18 -6.91 -11.64 6.34
N ASN A 19 -6.75 -12.94 6.04
CA ASN A 19 -7.44 -13.61 4.95
C ASN A 19 -8.81 -14.15 5.41
N LEU A 20 -9.62 -13.28 6.03
CA LEU A 20 -10.89 -13.66 6.67
C LEU A 20 -12.10 -13.57 5.72
N SER A 21 -12.03 -12.76 4.65
CA SER A 21 -13.03 -12.70 3.56
C SER A 21 -12.54 -11.80 2.42
N TYR A 22 -13.04 -11.99 1.19
CA TYR A 22 -12.73 -11.12 0.04
C TYR A 22 -12.95 -9.63 0.35
N ASN A 23 -14.08 -9.30 0.99
CA ASN A 23 -14.41 -7.92 1.36
C ASN A 23 -13.41 -7.32 2.35
N LEU A 24 -12.94 -8.12 3.32
CA LEU A 24 -11.94 -7.66 4.28
C LEU A 24 -10.57 -7.48 3.60
N THR A 25 -10.19 -8.39 2.71
CA THR A 25 -8.96 -8.27 1.90
C THR A 25 -8.99 -6.99 1.07
N CYS A 26 -10.10 -6.70 0.38
CA CYS A 26 -10.29 -5.45 -0.36
C CYS A 26 -10.23 -4.22 0.56
N ALA A 27 -10.82 -4.28 1.75
CA ALA A 27 -10.74 -3.21 2.73
C ALA A 27 -9.29 -2.97 3.22
N PHE A 28 -8.49 -4.03 3.32
CA PHE A 28 -7.11 -3.97 3.75
C PHE A 28 -6.19 -3.27 2.74
N VAL A 29 -6.54 -3.27 1.45
CA VAL A 29 -5.79 -2.52 0.42
C VAL A 29 -5.70 -1.03 0.79
N TYR A 30 -6.78 -0.43 1.29
CA TYR A 30 -6.77 0.97 1.74
C TYR A 30 -5.87 1.22 2.96
N VAL A 31 -5.75 0.22 3.85
CA VAL A 31 -4.87 0.26 5.02
C VAL A 31 -3.41 0.27 4.56
N ILE A 32 -3.05 -0.65 3.66
CA ILE A 32 -1.71 -0.79 3.11
C ILE A 32 -1.34 0.44 2.27
N HIS A 33 -2.29 1.00 1.52
CA HIS A 33 -2.09 2.24 0.76
C HIS A 33 -1.76 3.43 1.66
N TYR A 34 -2.56 3.63 2.72
CA TYR A 34 -2.30 4.70 3.67
C TYR A 34 -0.93 4.55 4.32
N ARG A 35 -0.56 3.33 4.72
CA ARG A 35 0.77 3.04 5.27
C ARG A 35 1.89 3.34 4.27
N THR A 36 1.71 2.95 3.01
CA THR A 36 2.67 3.25 1.94
C THR A 36 2.89 4.76 1.80
N CYS A 37 1.83 5.55 1.88
CA CYS A 37 1.91 7.02 1.92
C CYS A 37 2.72 7.54 3.14
N LEU A 38 2.59 6.90 4.31
CA LEU A 38 3.39 7.26 5.49
C LEU A 38 4.87 6.98 5.29
N ILE A 39 5.22 5.82 4.71
CA ILE A 39 6.61 5.43 4.45
C ILE A 39 7.27 6.37 3.43
N VAL A 40 6.55 6.71 2.36
CA VAL A 40 7.06 7.60 1.30
C VAL A 40 7.15 9.06 1.77
N GLY A 41 6.35 9.45 2.76
CA GLY A 41 6.38 10.79 3.38
C GLY A 41 5.84 11.91 2.49
N ASP A 42 5.52 11.62 1.24
CA ASP A 42 5.04 12.57 0.25
C ASP A 42 3.81 12.00 -0.46
N LYS A 43 2.69 12.69 -0.26
CA LYS A 43 1.36 12.23 -0.66
C LYS A 43 1.07 12.45 -2.15
N ASP A 44 1.96 13.12 -2.85
CA ASP A 44 1.81 13.46 -4.27
C ASP A 44 2.75 12.60 -5.14
N LYS A 45 3.62 11.79 -4.51
CA LYS A 45 4.51 10.84 -5.18
C LYS A 45 3.89 9.47 -5.44
N ILE A 46 2.78 9.16 -4.80
CA ILE A 46 2.03 7.91 -5.00
C ILE A 46 0.66 8.26 -5.54
N GLU A 47 0.21 7.55 -6.58
CA GLU A 47 -1.14 7.69 -7.10
C GLU A 47 -2.19 7.39 -6.02
N SER A 48 -3.23 8.22 -5.96
CA SER A 48 -4.25 8.10 -4.92
C SER A 48 -5.13 6.88 -5.19
N TYR A 49 -5.15 5.92 -4.26
CA TYR A 49 -6.12 4.84 -4.28
C TYR A 49 -7.34 5.25 -3.43
N GLY A 50 -8.33 5.86 -4.07
CA GLY A 50 -9.50 6.41 -3.37
C GLY A 50 -9.20 7.68 -2.54
N PRO A 51 -10.18 8.16 -1.76
CA PRO A 51 -10.05 9.38 -0.97
C PRO A 51 -9.06 9.23 0.20
N LYS A 52 -8.11 10.16 0.35
CA LYS A 52 -7.10 10.14 1.44
C LYS A 52 -7.72 10.04 2.85
N CYS A 53 -8.85 10.71 3.07
CA CYS A 53 -9.58 10.65 4.35
C CYS A 53 -10.14 9.25 4.63
N PHE A 54 -10.60 8.55 3.59
CA PHE A 54 -11.12 7.18 3.69
C PHE A 54 -9.99 6.20 4.02
N ASN A 55 -8.85 6.29 3.34
CA ASN A 55 -7.70 5.40 3.62
C ASN A 55 -7.20 5.56 5.06
N LYS A 56 -7.15 6.80 5.55
CA LYS A 56 -6.83 7.10 6.95
C LYS A 56 -7.86 6.52 7.92
N LEU A 57 -9.15 6.59 7.59
CA LEU A 57 -10.22 6.00 8.40
C LEU A 57 -10.08 4.48 8.46
N MET A 58 -9.89 3.83 7.31
CA MET A 58 -9.69 2.38 7.23
C MET A 58 -8.47 1.94 8.02
N PHE A 59 -7.36 2.67 7.93
CA PHE A 59 -6.16 2.40 8.73
C PHE A 59 -6.44 2.46 10.24
N LYS A 60 -7.19 3.47 10.71
CA LYS A 60 -7.58 3.58 12.13
C LYS A 60 -8.47 2.42 12.57
N LEU A 61 -9.47 2.06 11.76
CA LEU A 61 -10.36 0.93 12.05
C LEU A 61 -9.58 -0.39 12.11
N ALA A 62 -8.65 -0.61 11.18
CA ALA A 62 -7.83 -1.80 11.17
C ALA A 62 -6.92 -1.88 12.41
N LYS A 63 -6.39 -0.76 12.93
CA LYS A 63 -5.66 -0.76 14.22
C LYS A 63 -6.53 -1.13 15.41
N ILE A 64 -7.83 -0.84 15.37
CA ILE A 64 -8.77 -1.21 16.43
C ILE A 64 -9.08 -2.71 16.38
N HIS A 65 -9.31 -3.26 15.19
CA HIS A 65 -9.75 -4.64 15.01
C HIS A 65 -8.60 -5.66 14.92
N PHE A 66 -7.41 -5.23 14.51
CA PHE A 66 -6.21 -6.07 14.35
C PHE A 66 -4.99 -5.42 15.01
N PRO A 67 -5.04 -5.14 16.33
CA PRO A 67 -4.01 -4.37 17.01
C PRO A 67 -2.62 -5.01 16.91
N ASP A 68 -2.55 -6.35 16.84
CA ASP A 68 -1.31 -7.13 16.79
C ASP A 68 -0.77 -7.35 15.38
N TRP A 69 -1.38 -6.74 14.35
CA TRP A 69 -0.86 -6.84 13.00
C TRP A 69 0.48 -6.12 12.89
N ILE A 70 1.54 -6.89 12.63
CA ILE A 70 2.93 -6.40 12.51
C ILE A 70 3.10 -5.28 11.47
N GLY A 71 2.16 -5.18 10.52
CA GLY A 71 2.15 -4.08 9.57
C GLY A 71 1.94 -2.68 10.19
N PHE A 72 1.53 -2.60 11.45
CA PHE A 72 1.38 -1.36 12.22
C PHE A 72 2.61 -0.92 13.00
N ASP A 73 3.72 -1.65 12.89
CA ASP A 73 4.97 -1.29 13.54
C ASP A 73 5.42 0.13 13.16
N CYS A 74 5.99 0.86 14.12
CA CYS A 74 6.30 2.28 13.99
C CYS A 74 7.25 2.53 12.82
N GLU A 75 8.27 1.69 12.66
CA GLU A 75 9.26 1.78 11.57
C GLU A 75 8.63 1.65 10.18
N ARG A 76 7.44 1.03 10.09
CA ARG A 76 6.68 0.81 8.85
C ARG A 76 5.53 1.79 8.68
N CYS A 77 5.29 2.65 9.67
CA CYS A 77 4.24 3.65 9.66
C CYS A 77 4.80 5.08 9.75
N SER A 78 6.10 5.24 9.50
CA SER A 78 6.80 6.52 9.48
C SER A 78 7.62 6.69 8.22
N TYR A 79 7.92 7.94 7.87
CA TYR A 79 8.76 8.24 6.72
C TYR A 79 10.14 7.56 6.85
N ASN A 80 10.55 6.88 5.78
CA ASN A 80 11.88 6.29 5.67
C ASN A 80 12.42 6.57 4.26
N PRO A 81 13.51 7.36 4.11
CA PRO A 81 14.01 7.78 2.80
C PRO A 81 14.52 6.62 1.94
N GLU A 82 15.11 5.59 2.55
CA GLU A 82 15.61 4.42 1.83
C GLU A 82 14.44 3.58 1.27
N LEU A 83 13.47 3.26 2.14
CA LEU A 83 12.27 2.54 1.74
C LEU A 83 11.45 3.35 0.74
N ALA A 84 11.31 4.66 0.94
CA ALA A 84 10.60 5.55 0.03
C ALA A 84 11.19 5.49 -1.39
N ASN A 85 12.51 5.63 -1.51
CA ASN A 85 13.19 5.54 -2.80
C ASN A 85 13.00 4.16 -3.46
N ARG A 86 13.03 3.09 -2.67
CA ARG A 86 12.80 1.73 -3.16
C ARG A 86 11.37 1.54 -3.66
N ILE A 87 10.37 1.98 -2.89
CA ILE A 87 8.95 1.90 -3.23
C ILE A 87 8.67 2.63 -4.55
N LEU A 88 9.15 3.88 -4.67
CA LEU A 88 8.93 4.70 -5.87
C LEU A 88 9.56 4.07 -7.11
N ARG A 89 10.73 3.44 -6.99
CA ARG A 89 11.36 2.72 -8.11
C ARG A 89 10.53 1.50 -8.53
N ILE A 90 10.04 0.72 -7.58
CA ILE A 90 9.21 -0.46 -7.88
C ILE A 90 7.91 -0.02 -8.55
N GLN A 91 7.21 0.99 -8.00
CA GLN A 91 5.99 1.54 -8.60
C GLN A 91 6.23 2.06 -10.02
N LYS A 92 7.35 2.75 -10.27
CA LYS A 92 7.71 3.21 -11.61
C LYS A 92 7.87 2.05 -12.60
N VAL A 93 8.54 0.97 -12.20
CA VAL A 93 8.73 -0.22 -13.06
C VAL A 93 7.39 -0.92 -13.30
N ALA A 94 6.59 -1.13 -12.25
CA ALA A 94 5.30 -1.79 -12.37
C ALA A 94 4.30 -0.97 -13.22
N LYS A 95 4.35 0.37 -13.15
CA LYS A 95 3.61 1.27 -14.05
C LYS A 95 4.05 1.14 -15.50
N TRP A 96 5.34 1.08 -15.75
CA TRP A 96 5.86 0.85 -17.09
C TRP A 96 5.42 -0.53 -17.64
N GLN A 97 5.44 -1.58 -16.82
CA GLN A 97 4.98 -2.91 -17.22
C GLN A 97 3.48 -2.93 -17.56
N LEU A 98 2.63 -2.30 -16.73
CA LEU A 98 1.20 -2.19 -17.00
C LEU A 98 0.92 -1.41 -18.28
N ASN A 99 1.57 -0.25 -18.47
CA ASN A 99 1.41 0.52 -19.71
C ASN A 99 1.82 -0.30 -20.94
N LYS A 100 2.94 -1.03 -20.86
CA LYS A 100 3.39 -1.88 -21.96
C LYS A 100 2.37 -3.00 -22.28
N MET A 101 1.74 -3.60 -21.27
CA MET A 101 0.68 -4.60 -21.49
C MET A 101 -0.50 -4.00 -22.27
N PHE A 102 -0.92 -2.77 -21.95
CA PHE A 102 -1.97 -2.08 -22.70
C PHE A 102 -1.55 -1.68 -24.12
N ASP A 103 -0.29 -1.27 -24.32
CA ASP A 103 0.23 -0.93 -25.64
C ASP A 103 0.36 -2.17 -26.55
N ASP A 104 0.74 -3.34 -26.00
CA ASP A 104 0.88 -4.60 -26.73
C ASP A 104 -0.48 -5.27 -27.06
N GLU A 105 -1.59 -4.82 -26.45
CA GLU A 105 -2.97 -5.28 -26.73
C GLU A 105 -3.68 -4.49 -27.85
N ILE A 106 -3.04 -3.42 -28.38
CA ILE A 106 -3.58 -2.53 -29.43
C ILE A 106 -3.03 -2.86 -30.82
#